data_AF-A0A7V2ZGU3-F1
#
_entry.id   AF-A0A7V2ZGU3-F1
#
_cell.length_a   1.000
_cell.length_b   1.000
_cell.length_c   1.000
_cell.angle_alpha   90.00
_cell.angle_beta   90.00
_cell.angle_gamma   90.00
#
_symmetry.space_group_name_H-M   'P 1'
#
loop_
_entity.id
_entity.type
_entity.pdbx_description
1 polymer ?
#
loop_
_entity_poly.entity_id
_entity_poly.type
_entity_poly.pdbx_seq_one_letter_code
_entity_poly.pdbx_strand_id
1 'polypeptide(L)'
;MRVKTKIICTYGPACASYSVLRKMMIAGLDVIRFNFSHARHNEILKGIELIKKLNKKYRRSIKILGDLQGHRIRIGKLLKPIELKKNQVFYLTQKKIVGENNIVYFDYSGPLSKIKTGTFIYIDDGNIALKVIGKTKNTLKTKVVVGGLLKQ
;
A
#
# COMPACT_ATOMS: atom_id res chain seq x y z
N MET A 1 -13.63 32.65 14.98
CA MET A 1 -13.80 32.04 13.64
C MET A 1 -13.65 30.53 13.78
N ARG A 2 -14.57 29.70 13.30
CA ARG A 2 -14.50 28.23 13.44
C ARG A 2 -13.85 27.64 12.17
N VAL A 3 -12.75 26.90 12.33
CA VAL A 3 -12.09 26.21 11.20
C VAL A 3 -13.09 25.23 10.57
N LYS A 4 -13.37 25.41 9.28
CA LYS A 4 -14.31 24.55 8.53
C LYS A 4 -13.66 23.25 8.07
N THR A 5 -12.37 23.30 7.73
CA THR A 5 -11.57 22.16 7.29
C THR A 5 -11.42 21.15 8.42
N LYS A 6 -11.59 19.86 8.10
CA LYS A 6 -11.51 18.76 9.05
C LYS A 6 -10.13 18.13 9.08
N ILE A 7 -9.68 17.74 10.26
CA ILE A 7 -8.36 17.11 10.46
C ILE A 7 -8.51 15.59 10.54
N ILE A 8 -7.87 14.89 9.61
CA ILE A 8 -7.79 13.43 9.58
C ILE A 8 -6.39 13.02 10.03
N CYS A 9 -6.28 12.12 11.00
CA CYS A 9 -5.00 11.53 11.41
C CYS A 9 -5.03 10.01 11.29
N THR A 10 -3.93 9.41 10.85
CA THR A 10 -3.79 7.95 10.76
C THR A 10 -3.45 7.36 12.13
N TYR A 11 -4.19 6.32 12.53
CA TYR A 11 -3.91 5.54 13.73
C TYR A 11 -2.68 4.65 13.53
N GLY A 12 -1.80 4.61 14.52
CA GLY A 12 -0.59 3.79 14.50
C GLY A 12 0.12 3.77 15.86
N PRO A 13 1.28 3.09 15.96
CA PRO A 13 2.00 2.92 17.23
C PRO A 13 2.28 4.24 17.96
N ALA A 14 2.61 5.31 17.22
CA ALA A 14 2.89 6.63 17.78
C ALA A 14 1.70 7.28 18.51
N CYS A 15 0.46 6.85 18.22
CA CYS A 15 -0.75 7.41 18.82
C CYS A 15 -1.67 6.36 19.45
N ALA A 16 -1.18 5.14 19.72
CA ALA A 16 -1.98 4.03 20.23
C ALA A 16 -2.38 4.16 21.73
N SER A 17 -1.93 5.22 22.43
CA SER A 17 -2.23 5.43 23.84
C SER A 17 -3.35 6.46 24.05
N TYR A 18 -4.11 6.29 25.12
CA TYR A 18 -5.19 7.22 25.50
C TYR A 18 -4.68 8.66 25.67
N SER A 19 -3.51 8.83 26.28
CA SER A 19 -2.93 10.15 26.54
C SER A 19 -2.60 10.89 25.23
N VAL A 20 -2.04 10.20 24.24
CA VAL A 20 -1.72 10.79 22.94
C VAL A 20 -2.99 11.09 22.15
N LEU A 21 -3.95 10.16 22.07
CA LEU A 21 -5.23 10.43 21.39
C LEU A 21 -5.99 11.61 22.02
N ARG A 22 -5.93 11.75 23.35
CA ARG A 22 -6.50 12.92 24.05
C ARG A 22 -5.81 14.21 23.62
N LYS A 23 -4.47 14.23 23.54
CA LYS A 23 -3.71 15.40 23.05
C LYS A 23 -4.10 15.73 21.60
N MET A 24 -4.20 14.73 20.73
CA MET A 24 -4.63 14.93 19.34
C MET A 24 -6.06 15.47 19.24
N MET A 25 -6.98 14.97 20.07
CA MET A 25 -8.35 15.49 20.17
C MET A 25 -8.38 16.95 20.57
N ILE A 26 -7.59 17.35 21.58
CA ILE A 26 -7.49 18.76 22.01
C ILE A 26 -6.89 19.61 20.89
N ALA A 27 -5.90 19.09 20.17
CA ALA A 27 -5.25 19.76 19.04
C ALA A 27 -6.15 19.87 17.78
N GLY A 28 -7.32 19.23 17.75
CA GLY A 28 -8.31 19.41 16.68
C GLY A 28 -8.62 18.17 15.84
N LEU A 29 -8.22 16.96 16.26
CA LEU A 29 -8.58 15.72 15.56
C LEU A 29 -10.10 15.61 15.35
N ASP A 30 -10.54 15.46 14.09
CA ASP A 30 -11.93 15.25 13.70
C ASP A 30 -12.20 13.80 13.24
N VAL A 31 -11.23 13.16 12.58
CA VAL A 31 -11.38 11.80 12.03
C VAL A 31 -10.11 11.00 12.29
N ILE A 32 -10.25 9.80 12.86
CA ILE A 32 -9.15 8.83 12.90
C ILE A 32 -9.28 7.87 11.72
N ARG A 33 -8.19 7.68 10.97
CA ARG A 33 -8.06 6.74 9.85
C ARG A 33 -7.34 5.47 10.32
N PHE A 34 -7.94 4.30 10.14
CA PHE A 34 -7.27 3.02 10.30
C PHE A 34 -6.86 2.47 8.93
N ASN A 35 -5.55 2.38 8.67
CA ASN A 35 -5.03 1.79 7.43
C ASN A 35 -4.95 0.26 7.58
N PHE A 36 -5.84 -0.45 6.88
CA PHE A 36 -5.94 -1.91 6.98
C PHE A 36 -4.81 -2.66 6.26
N SER A 37 -3.95 -1.95 5.51
CA SER A 37 -2.75 -2.56 4.90
C SER A 37 -1.70 -2.97 5.94
N HIS A 38 -1.76 -2.39 7.15
CA HIS A 38 -0.75 -2.57 8.19
C HIS A 38 -1.35 -2.90 9.57
N ALA A 39 -2.55 -2.42 9.88
CA ALA A 39 -3.14 -2.57 11.20
C ALA A 39 -3.75 -3.97 11.42
N ARG A 40 -3.49 -4.58 12.57
CA ARG A 40 -4.11 -5.85 12.98
C ARG A 40 -5.49 -5.62 13.59
N HIS A 41 -6.39 -6.60 13.47
CA HIS A 41 -7.78 -6.50 13.94
C HIS A 41 -7.89 -6.07 15.42
N ASN A 42 -7.10 -6.68 16.28
CA ASN A 42 -6.98 -6.39 17.70
C ASN A 42 -6.45 -4.98 18.00
N GLU A 43 -5.56 -4.42 17.16
CA GLU A 43 -5.09 -3.04 17.30
C GLU A 43 -6.18 -2.04 16.89
N ILE A 44 -6.91 -2.36 15.82
CA ILE A 44 -8.04 -1.56 15.34
C ILE A 44 -9.13 -1.50 16.42
N LEU A 45 -9.52 -2.64 17.00
CA LEU A 45 -10.53 -2.70 18.05
C LEU A 45 -10.16 -1.85 19.26
N LYS A 46 -8.93 -2.00 19.77
CA LYS A 46 -8.42 -1.17 20.88
C LYS A 46 -8.48 0.32 20.56
N GLY A 47 -8.08 0.72 19.35
CA GLY A 47 -8.17 2.12 18.91
C GLY A 47 -9.61 2.63 18.87
N ILE A 48 -10.54 1.84 18.33
CA ILE A 48 -11.98 2.18 18.28
C ILE A 48 -12.54 2.38 19.68
N GLU A 49 -12.23 1.50 20.63
CA GLU A 49 -12.66 1.61 22.03
C GLU A 49 -12.15 2.89 22.69
N LEU A 50 -10.86 3.22 22.49
CA LEU A 50 -10.27 4.46 23.01
C LEU A 50 -10.98 5.70 22.45
N ILE A 51 -11.26 5.73 21.15
CA ILE A 51 -11.96 6.84 20.51
C ILE A 51 -13.41 6.95 21.01
N LYS A 52 -14.13 5.84 21.16
CA LYS A 52 -15.48 5.83 21.76
C LYS A 52 -15.45 6.36 23.19
N LYS A 53 -14.45 5.97 23.99
CA LYS A 53 -14.25 6.46 25.37
C LYS A 53 -13.98 7.96 25.39
N LEU A 54 -13.15 8.49 24.48
CA LEU A 54 -12.89 9.92 24.36
C LEU A 54 -14.15 10.70 23.95
N ASN A 55 -14.88 10.22 22.94
CA ASN A 55 -16.13 10.83 22.49
C ASN A 55 -17.15 10.92 23.62
N LYS A 56 -17.36 9.83 24.37
CA LYS A 56 -18.26 9.81 25.54
C LYS A 56 -17.81 10.78 26.63
N LYS A 57 -16.53 10.74 27.02
CA LYS A 57 -16.02 11.55 28.14
C LYS A 57 -16.02 13.05 27.85
N TYR A 58 -15.65 13.45 26.63
CA TYR A 58 -15.45 14.86 26.30
C TYR A 58 -16.56 15.45 25.41
N ARG A 59 -17.65 14.71 25.19
CA ARG A 59 -18.77 15.11 24.31
C ARG A 59 -18.28 15.55 22.93
N ARG A 60 -17.32 14.79 22.38
CA ARG A 60 -16.74 14.97 21.05
C ARG A 60 -17.33 13.95 20.08
N SER A 61 -17.18 14.22 18.79
CA SER A 61 -17.62 13.33 17.72
C SER A 61 -16.46 13.10 16.75
N ILE A 62 -15.38 12.49 17.25
CA ILE A 62 -14.29 12.00 16.39
C ILE A 62 -14.84 10.84 15.57
N LYS A 63 -14.81 10.97 14.25
CA LYS A 63 -15.27 9.93 13.33
C LYS A 63 -14.19 8.86 13.13
N ILE A 64 -14.60 7.67 12.76
CA ILE A 64 -13.71 6.56 12.42
C ILE A 64 -13.81 6.31 10.91
N LEU A 65 -12.65 6.25 10.25
CA LEU A 65 -12.51 5.95 8.82
C LEU A 65 -11.72 4.64 8.67
N GLY A 66 -12.36 3.63 8.08
CA GLY A 66 -11.68 2.41 7.65
C GLY A 66 -11.12 2.61 6.25
N ASP A 67 -9.80 2.48 6.10
CA ASP A 67 -9.11 2.61 4.82
C ASP A 67 -8.70 1.22 4.31
N LEU A 68 -9.40 0.79 3.27
CA LEU A 68 -9.22 -0.52 2.66
C LEU A 68 -7.94 -0.52 1.81
N GLN A 69 -7.17 -1.60 1.89
CA GLN A 69 -5.94 -1.77 1.09
C GLN A 69 -6.19 -1.69 -0.44
N GLY A 70 -7.41 -2.02 -0.88
CA GLY A 70 -7.74 -2.15 -2.30
C GLY A 70 -7.03 -3.31 -2.98
N HIS A 71 -7.15 -3.39 -4.30
CA HIS A 71 -6.46 -4.39 -5.13
C HIS A 71 -4.99 -4.02 -5.30
N ARG A 72 -4.18 -4.23 -4.26
CA ARG A 72 -2.73 -4.00 -4.32
C ARG A 72 -2.05 -5.22 -4.95
N ILE A 73 -1.57 -5.07 -6.17
CA ILE A 73 -0.72 -6.06 -6.83
C ILE A 73 0.68 -6.01 -6.21
N ARG A 74 1.18 -7.14 -5.74
CA ARG A 74 2.50 -7.30 -5.11
C ARG A 74 3.39 -8.20 -5.95
N ILE A 75 4.69 -7.96 -5.82
CA ILE A 75 5.73 -8.83 -6.33
C ILE A 75 5.93 -10.00 -5.35
N GLY A 76 6.25 -11.17 -5.90
CA GLY A 76 6.54 -12.39 -5.15
C GLY A 76 7.86 -12.36 -4.41
N LYS A 77 8.17 -13.46 -3.72
CA LYS A 77 9.46 -13.66 -3.06
C LYS A 77 10.61 -13.61 -4.07
N LEU A 78 11.73 -13.05 -3.67
CA LEU A 78 12.98 -13.01 -4.45
C LEU A 78 14.03 -13.89 -3.75
N LEU A 79 14.86 -14.59 -4.51
CA LEU A 79 16.00 -15.32 -3.95
C LEU A 79 17.02 -14.36 -3.32
N LYS A 80 17.23 -13.23 -3.99
CA LYS A 80 18.05 -12.08 -3.57
C LYS A 80 17.48 -10.83 -4.23
N PRO A 81 17.74 -9.62 -3.68
CA PRO A 81 17.39 -8.38 -4.36
C PRO A 81 17.91 -8.37 -5.80
N ILE A 82 17.09 -7.91 -6.74
CA ILE A 82 17.43 -7.89 -8.17
C ILE A 82 17.69 -6.44 -8.57
N GLU A 83 18.90 -6.16 -9.04
CA GLU A 83 19.22 -4.85 -9.61
C GLU A 83 18.60 -4.74 -11.02
N LEU A 84 17.71 -3.77 -11.20
CA LEU A 84 17.09 -3.49 -12.49
C LEU A 84 17.81 -2.37 -13.23
N LYS A 85 18.46 -2.68 -14.36
CA LYS A 85 19.17 -1.71 -15.19
C LYS A 85 18.28 -1.15 -16.30
N LYS A 86 18.41 0.14 -16.59
CA LYS A 86 17.66 0.79 -17.69
C LYS A 86 17.85 0.02 -19.00
N ASN A 87 16.78 -0.06 -19.79
CA ASN A 87 16.68 -0.78 -21.05
C ASN A 87 16.75 -2.32 -21.00
N GLN A 88 17.02 -2.94 -19.86
CA GLN A 88 17.02 -4.41 -19.77
C GLN A 88 15.60 -4.98 -19.95
N VAL A 89 15.53 -6.24 -20.38
CA VAL A 89 14.27 -6.99 -20.44
C VAL A 89 14.02 -7.65 -19.09
N PHE A 90 12.81 -7.47 -18.58
CA PHE A 90 12.36 -8.08 -17.32
C PHE A 90 10.97 -8.69 -17.48
N TYR A 91 10.71 -9.80 -16.82
CA TYR A 91 9.49 -10.59 -16.98
C TYR A 91 8.67 -10.61 -15.70
N LEU A 92 7.37 -10.32 -15.82
CA LEU A 92 6.41 -10.49 -14.72
C LEU A 92 5.54 -11.70 -15.04
N THR A 93 5.50 -12.71 -14.17
CA THR A 93 4.74 -13.95 -14.41
C THR A 93 3.68 -14.23 -13.35
N GLN A 94 2.55 -14.80 -13.77
CA GLN A 94 1.53 -15.31 -12.85
C GLN A 94 1.86 -16.71 -12.31
N LYS A 95 2.95 -17.33 -12.78
CA LYS A 95 3.44 -18.60 -12.24
C LYS A 95 4.12 -18.34 -10.88
N LYS A 96 3.69 -19.07 -9.84
CA LYS A 96 4.29 -18.99 -8.50
C LYS A 96 5.71 -19.54 -8.53
N ILE A 97 6.69 -18.65 -8.65
CA ILE A 97 8.12 -18.94 -8.63
C ILE A 97 8.80 -18.01 -7.62
N VAL A 98 9.96 -18.42 -7.10
CA VAL A 98 10.88 -17.51 -6.44
C VAL A 98 11.58 -16.70 -7.54
N GLY A 99 11.51 -15.38 -7.46
CA GLY A 99 12.11 -14.49 -8.45
C GLY A 99 13.63 -14.59 -8.44
N GLU A 100 14.19 -14.77 -9.64
CA GLU A 100 15.62 -14.87 -9.89
C GLU A 100 15.90 -14.34 -11.31
N ASN A 101 17.13 -13.88 -11.55
CA ASN A 101 17.57 -13.36 -12.84
C ASN A 101 16.68 -12.21 -13.33
N ASN A 102 15.95 -12.41 -14.43
CA ASN A 102 15.12 -11.41 -15.08
C ASN A 102 13.62 -11.72 -15.00
N ILE A 103 13.17 -12.56 -14.06
CA ILE A 103 11.75 -12.91 -13.93
C ILE A 103 11.29 -12.90 -12.47
N VAL A 104 10.06 -12.43 -12.25
CA VAL A 104 9.44 -12.48 -10.92
C VAL A 104 7.95 -12.77 -10.99
N TYR A 105 7.47 -13.50 -9.98
CA TYR A 105 6.04 -13.67 -9.74
C TYR A 105 5.40 -12.33 -9.35
N PHE A 106 4.17 -12.09 -9.78
CA PHE A 106 3.32 -11.01 -9.28
C PHE A 106 1.90 -11.54 -9.09
N ASP A 107 1.22 -11.11 -8.03
CA ASP A 107 -0.04 -11.68 -7.57
C ASP A 107 -1.29 -11.17 -8.32
N TYR A 108 -1.10 -10.62 -9.52
CA TYR A 108 -2.22 -10.21 -10.37
C TYR A 108 -2.99 -11.43 -10.87
N SER A 109 -4.27 -11.54 -10.51
CA SER A 109 -5.16 -12.65 -10.90
C SER A 109 -5.93 -12.40 -12.21
N GLY A 110 -5.84 -11.20 -12.78
CA GLY A 110 -6.57 -10.86 -14.01
C GLY A 110 -5.90 -11.39 -15.29
N PRO A 111 -6.63 -11.42 -16.41
CA PRO A 111 -6.09 -11.89 -17.69
C PRO A 111 -5.07 -10.89 -18.26
N LEU A 112 -3.84 -11.36 -18.51
CA LEU A 112 -2.76 -10.53 -19.08
C LEU A 112 -3.08 -10.00 -20.49
N SER A 113 -4.00 -10.66 -21.20
CA SER A 113 -4.49 -10.22 -22.50
C SER A 113 -5.09 -8.81 -22.46
N LYS A 114 -5.64 -8.37 -21.31
CA LYS A 114 -6.19 -7.00 -21.14
C LYS A 114 -5.12 -5.91 -20.98
N ILE A 115 -3.87 -6.27 -20.70
CA ILE A 115 -2.77 -5.31 -20.54
C ILE A 115 -2.18 -5.02 -21.92
N LYS A 116 -2.28 -3.78 -22.40
CA LYS A 116 -1.82 -3.39 -23.74
C LYS A 116 -0.29 -3.27 -23.79
N THR A 117 0.29 -3.53 -24.96
CA THR A 117 1.69 -3.16 -25.22
C THR A 117 1.83 -1.64 -25.10
N GLY A 118 2.92 -1.19 -24.48
CA GLY A 118 3.15 0.21 -24.16
C GLY A 118 2.64 0.65 -22.78
N THR A 119 1.84 -0.16 -22.09
CA THR A 119 1.40 0.11 -20.72
C THR A 119 2.60 0.16 -19.77
N PHE A 120 2.59 1.13 -18.87
CA PHE A 120 3.56 1.25 -17.79
C PHE A 120 3.12 0.47 -16.56
N ILE A 121 4.07 -0.22 -15.93
CA ILE A 121 3.91 -0.91 -14.65
C ILE A 121 4.91 -0.27 -13.69
N TYR A 122 4.38 0.25 -12.59
CA TYR A 122 5.15 0.91 -11.56
C TYR A 122 5.33 -0.03 -10.37
N ILE A 123 6.53 -0.07 -9.84
CA ILE A 123 6.91 -0.88 -8.67
C ILE A 123 7.56 0.07 -7.65
N ASP A 124 7.41 -0.25 -6.37
CA ASP A 124 7.99 0.52 -5.26
C ASP A 124 7.56 2.00 -5.29
N ASP A 125 6.25 2.23 -5.23
CA ASP A 125 5.61 3.55 -5.24
C ASP A 125 6.05 4.48 -6.39
N GLY A 126 6.47 3.89 -7.52
CA GLY A 126 6.89 4.60 -8.73
C GLY A 126 8.40 4.75 -8.90
N ASN A 127 9.21 4.29 -7.95
CA ASN A 127 10.67 4.33 -8.04
C ASN A 127 11.21 3.46 -9.18
N ILE A 128 10.49 2.40 -9.55
CA ILE A 128 10.82 1.51 -10.66
C ILE A 128 9.67 1.59 -11.69
N ALA A 129 10.02 1.71 -12.97
CA ALA A 129 9.06 1.74 -14.06
C ALA A 129 9.42 0.74 -15.16
N LEU A 130 8.47 -0.10 -15.51
CA LEU A 130 8.57 -1.09 -16.57
C LEU A 130 7.57 -0.73 -17.68
N LYS A 131 7.96 -0.89 -18.94
CA LYS A 131 7.06 -0.74 -20.09
C LYS A 131 6.78 -2.10 -20.71
N VAL A 132 5.52 -2.47 -20.85
CA VAL A 132 5.13 -3.73 -21.49
C VAL A 132 5.51 -3.68 -22.97
N ILE A 133 6.30 -4.65 -23.42
CA ILE A 133 6.72 -4.81 -24.82
C ILE A 133 6.18 -6.09 -25.47
N GLY A 134 5.62 -7.00 -24.68
CA GLY A 134 4.98 -8.21 -25.16
C GLY A 134 4.31 -8.99 -24.03
N LYS A 135 3.55 -10.02 -24.38
CA LYS A 135 2.84 -10.87 -23.41
C LYS A 135 2.59 -12.25 -23.97
N THR A 136 2.56 -13.23 -23.07
CA THR A 136 2.05 -14.59 -23.30
C THR A 136 0.83 -14.80 -22.41
N LYS A 137 0.29 -16.03 -22.37
CA LYS A 137 -0.85 -16.39 -21.51
C LYS A 137 -0.61 -16.03 -20.04
N ASN A 138 0.60 -16.26 -19.52
CA ASN A 138 0.92 -16.16 -18.10
C ASN A 138 2.12 -15.24 -17.78
N THR A 139 2.74 -14.60 -18.77
CA THR A 139 3.93 -13.76 -18.55
C THR A 139 3.88 -12.48 -19.37
N LEU A 140 4.18 -11.34 -18.75
CA LEU A 140 4.46 -10.07 -19.43
C LEU A 140 5.96 -9.96 -19.69
N LYS A 141 6.32 -9.63 -20.93
CA LYS A 141 7.66 -9.18 -21.30
C LYS A 141 7.69 -7.67 -21.19
N THR A 142 8.59 -7.14 -20.38
CA THR A 142 8.72 -5.71 -20.12
C THR A 142 10.13 -5.21 -20.41
N LYS A 143 10.27 -3.91 -20.66
CA LYS A 143 11.53 -3.20 -20.74
C LYS A 143 11.63 -2.23 -19.57
N VAL A 144 12.74 -2.26 -18.84
CA VAL A 144 12.98 -1.33 -17.74
C VAL A 144 13.18 0.08 -18.29
N VAL A 145 12.33 1.01 -17.86
CA VAL A 145 12.41 2.43 -18.23
C VAL A 145 13.14 3.22 -17.14
N VAL A 146 12.77 2.98 -15.89
CA VAL A 146 13.46 3.49 -14.69
C VAL A 146 13.94 2.28 -13.90
N GLY A 147 15.26 2.19 -13.75
CA GLY A 147 15.92 1.12 -13.00
C GLY A 147 15.88 1.35 -11.50
N GLY A 148 16.32 0.36 -10.73
CA GLY A 148 16.33 0.42 -9.27
C GLY A 148 16.53 -0.95 -8.65
N LEU A 149 16.64 -0.99 -7.32
CA LEU A 149 16.78 -2.24 -6.59
C LEU A 149 15.40 -2.83 -6.29
N LEU A 150 15.05 -3.92 -6.97
CA LEU A 150 13.84 -4.67 -6.68
C LEU A 150 14.08 -5.52 -5.42
N LYS A 151 13.35 -5.21 -4.36
CA LYS A 151 13.39 -5.86 -3.05
C LYS A 151 11.99 -6.25 -2.57
N GLN A 152 11.93 -7.21 -1.65
CA GLN A 152 10.69 -7.67 -1.02
C GLN A 152 10.18 -6.66 0.01
#